data_AF-A0A8X6J1U6-F1
#
_entry.id   AF-A0A8X6J1U6-F1
#
_cell.length_a   1.000
_cell.length_b   1.000
_cell.length_c   1.000
_cell.angle_alpha   90.00
_cell.angle_beta   90.00
_cell.angle_gamma   90.00
#
_symmetry.space_group_name_H-M   'P 1'
#
loop_
_entity.id
_entity.type
_entity.pdbx_description
1 polymer ?
#
loop_
_entity_poly.entity_id
_entity_poly.type
_entity_poly.pdbx_seq_one_letter_code
_entity_poly.pdbx_strand_id
1 'polypeptide(L)'
;MLFISYEKLQLNRREEILKIAKFLGEEYHQSLIEDEALLKHILERTSFDYMKKNLSLTHPMSEKGGERKTVNFFRKGVIGDGEKTLSAEQQERLKNMAKKKLEGSAVLDEWTKE
;
A
#
# COMPACT_ATOMS: atom_id res chain seq x y z
N MET A 1 10.95 -14.53 -0.30
CA MET A 1 10.07 -13.58 -1.03
C MET A 1 9.04 -13.06 -0.05
N LEU A 2 8.84 -11.75 0.02
CA LEU A 2 7.90 -11.10 0.95
C LEU A 2 6.60 -10.75 0.24
N PHE A 3 5.47 -11.16 0.82
CA PHE A 3 4.12 -10.80 0.37
C PHE A 3 3.45 -9.89 1.40
N ILE A 4 2.91 -8.77 0.91
CA ILE A 4 2.20 -7.75 1.68
C ILE A 4 1.01 -7.29 0.86
N SER A 5 -0.14 -7.12 1.51
CA SER A 5 -1.31 -6.47 0.94
C SER A 5 -1.43 -5.03 1.46
N TYR A 6 -1.97 -4.15 0.62
CA TYR A 6 -2.15 -2.75 0.99
C TYR A 6 -3.12 -2.61 2.17
N GLU A 7 -4.13 -3.47 2.22
CA GLU A 7 -5.15 -3.52 3.26
C GLU A 7 -4.53 -3.85 4.61
N LYS A 8 -3.69 -4.90 4.69
CA LYS A 8 -2.95 -5.23 5.92
C LYS A 8 -2.00 -4.12 6.31
N LEU A 9 -1.32 -3.52 5.34
CA LEU A 9 -0.42 -2.40 5.61
C LEU A 9 -1.19 -1.24 6.25
N GLN A 10 -2.40 -0.91 5.78
CA GLN A 10 -3.20 0.17 6.36
C GLN A 10 -3.81 -0.19 7.72
N LEU A 11 -4.27 -1.42 7.92
CA LEU A 11 -4.89 -1.88 9.16
C LEU A 11 -3.86 -2.09 10.29
N ASN A 12 -2.73 -2.73 9.99
CA ASN A 12 -1.70 -3.15 10.94
C ASN A 12 -0.31 -2.61 10.56
N ARG A 13 -0.20 -1.29 10.35
CA ARG A 13 1.03 -0.62 9.89
C ARG A 13 2.29 -1.02 10.66
N ARG A 14 2.21 -1.10 11.99
CA ARG A 14 3.36 -1.43 12.84
C ARG A 14 3.91 -2.82 12.51
N GLU A 15 3.04 -3.82 12.48
CA GLU A 15 3.42 -5.21 12.26
C GLU A 15 3.95 -5.44 10.84
N GLU A 16 3.30 -4.87 9.83
CA GLU A 16 3.76 -5.00 8.45
C GLU A 16 5.10 -4.29 8.21
N ILE A 17 5.38 -3.15 8.87
CA ILE A 17 6.70 -2.50 8.82
C ILE A 17 7.76 -3.37 9.49
N LEU A 18 7.46 -3.97 10.64
CA LEU A 18 8.40 -4.91 11.30
C LEU A 18 8.67 -6.14 10.42
N LYS A 19 7.64 -6.65 9.74
CA LYS A 19 7.77 -7.75 8.77
C LYS A 19 8.67 -7.37 7.58
N ILE A 20 8.54 -6.14 7.07
CA ILE A 20 9.44 -5.59 6.04
C ILE A 20 10.87 -5.52 6.58
N ALA A 21 11.07 -4.95 7.77
CA ALA A 21 12.38 -4.82 8.38
C ALA A 21 13.06 -6.19 8.54
N LYS A 22 12.34 -7.18 9.09
CA LYS A 22 12.82 -8.56 9.23
C LYS A 22 13.21 -9.20 7.91
N PHE A 23 12.44 -8.93 6.85
CA PHE A 23 12.77 -9.43 5.52
C PHE A 23 14.03 -8.79 4.92
N LEU A 24 14.31 -7.53 5.27
CA LEU A 24 15.54 -6.84 4.86
C LEU A 24 16.76 -7.29 5.67
N GLY A 25 16.58 -7.69 6.93
CA GLY A 25 17.61 -8.21 7.82
C GLY A 25 17.17 -8.23 9.29
N GLU A 26 17.66 -9.18 10.07
CA GLU A 26 17.30 -9.31 11.50
C GLU A 26 17.80 -8.10 12.31
N GLU A 27 18.92 -7.49 11.90
CA GLU A 27 19.46 -6.28 12.51
C GLU A 27 18.49 -5.10 12.42
N TYR A 28 17.75 -4.95 11.32
CA TYR A 28 16.76 -3.90 11.16
C TYR A 28 15.53 -4.15 12.02
N HIS A 29 15.07 -5.41 12.06
CA HIS A 29 13.95 -5.79 12.91
C HIS A 29 14.26 -5.54 14.39
N GLN A 30 15.45 -5.95 14.86
CA GLN A 30 15.88 -5.74 16.22
C GLN A 30 16.01 -4.23 16.55
N SER A 31 16.61 -3.45 15.65
CA SER A 31 16.74 -2.00 15.81
C SER A 31 15.37 -1.31 15.97
N LEU A 32 14.33 -1.77 15.26
CA LEU A 32 12.98 -1.20 15.38
C LEU A 32 12.20 -1.68 16.61
N ILE A 33 12.57 -2.83 17.18
CA ILE A 33 12.00 -3.31 18.45
C ILE A 33 12.62 -2.56 19.63
N GLU A 34 13.93 -2.36 19.59
CA GLU A 34 14.68 -1.69 20.65
C GLU A 34 14.46 -0.17 20.66
N ASP A 35 14.40 0.46 19.48
CA ASP A 35 14.15 1.89 19.33
C ASP A 35 12.72 2.17 18.83
N GLU A 36 11.81 2.33 19.80
CA GLU A 36 10.43 2.69 19.50
C GLU A 36 10.28 4.09 18.89
N ALA A 37 11.20 5.02 19.18
CA ALA A 37 11.17 6.36 18.60
C ALA A 37 11.48 6.31 17.10
N LEU A 38 12.45 5.48 16.69
CA LEU A 38 12.76 5.21 15.29
C LEU A 38 11.56 4.59 14.56
N LEU A 39 10.92 3.59 15.16
CA LEU A 39 9.73 2.97 14.58
C LEU A 39 8.58 3.97 14.41
N LYS A 40 8.34 4.80 15.43
CA LYS A 40 7.34 5.87 15.36
C LYS A 40 7.66 6.89 14.27
N HIS A 41 8.94 7.24 14.11
CA HIS A 41 9.38 8.15 13.06
C HIS A 41 9.11 7.58 11.66
N ILE A 42 9.42 6.30 11.44
CA ILE A 42 9.11 5.61 10.17
C ILE A 42 7.60 5.60 9.94
N LEU A 43 6.81 5.22 10.94
CA LEU A 43 5.35 5.21 10.87
C LEU A 43 4.77 6.58 10.50
N GLU A 44 5.34 7.66 11.00
CA GLU A 44 4.91 9.03 10.67
C GLU A 44 5.31 9.41 9.24
N ARG A 45 6.59 9.24 8.90
CA ARG A 45 7.15 9.62 7.59
C ARG A 45 6.56 8.83 6.42
N THR A 46 6.13 7.60 6.68
CA THR A 46 5.46 6.73 5.69
C THR A 46 3.94 6.82 5.75
N SER A 47 3.37 7.69 6.59
CA SER A 47 1.92 7.92 6.60
C SER A 47 1.45 8.59 5.31
N PHE A 48 0.20 8.34 4.92
CA PHE A 48 -0.38 8.90 3.72
C PHE A 48 -0.33 10.44 3.73
N ASP A 49 -0.71 11.07 4.83
CA ASP A 49 -0.75 12.53 4.95
C ASP A 49 0.64 13.14 4.88
N TYR A 50 1.62 12.52 5.55
CA TYR A 50 3.01 12.96 5.49
C TYR A 50 3.54 12.88 4.06
N MET A 51 3.37 11.73 3.40
CA MET A 51 3.83 11.54 2.03
C MET A 51 3.13 12.49 1.06
N LYS A 52 1.81 12.64 1.16
CA LYS A 52 1.02 13.55 0.31
C LYS A 52 1.48 15.01 0.43
N LYS A 53 1.85 15.44 1.63
CA LYS A 53 2.32 16.81 1.89
C LYS A 53 3.77 17.03 1.45
N ASN A 54 4.63 16.03 1.60
CA ASN A 54 6.08 16.21 1.51
C ASN A 54 6.72 15.58 0.25
N LEU A 55 6.00 14.75 -0.51
CA LEU A 55 6.51 14.13 -1.73
C LEU A 55 5.89 14.77 -2.97
N SER A 56 6.74 15.38 -3.79
CA SER A 56 6.38 15.83 -5.14
C SER A 56 6.91 14.84 -6.15
N LEU A 57 6.02 14.12 -6.83
CA LEU A 57 6.39 13.17 -7.86
C LEU A 57 6.28 13.82 -9.24
N THR A 58 7.33 13.68 -10.04
CA THR A 58 7.39 14.16 -11.42
C THR A 58 7.09 13.00 -12.36
N HIS A 59 6.32 13.27 -13.42
CA HIS A 59 6.03 12.24 -14.41
C HIS A 59 7.31 11.89 -15.20
N PRO A 60 7.73 10.62 -15.28
CA PRO A 60 8.93 10.21 -16.03
C PRO A 60 8.89 10.54 -17.54
N MET A 61 7.70 10.81 -18.10
CA MET A 61 7.53 11.19 -19.51
C MET A 61 7.76 12.69 -19.78
N SER A 62 8.05 13.50 -18.75
CA SER A 62 8.24 14.95 -18.87
C SER A 62 9.65 15.35 -19.32
N GLU A 63 10.58 14.40 -19.53
CA GLU A 63 11.99 14.71 -19.75
C GLU A 63 12.33 15.17 -21.19
N LYS A 64 11.44 15.00 -22.16
CA LYS A 64 11.65 15.52 -23.52
C LYS A 64 11.10 16.94 -23.68
N GLY A 65 11.85 17.92 -23.17
CA GLY A 65 11.75 19.33 -23.58
C GLY A 65 10.51 20.12 -23.17
N GLY A 66 9.69 19.60 -22.24
CA GLY A 66 8.54 20.31 -21.67
C GLY A 66 8.69 20.56 -20.16
N GLU A 67 7.99 21.57 -19.63
CA GLU A 67 7.96 21.88 -18.19
C GLU A 67 7.70 20.62 -17.35
N ARG A 68 8.51 20.41 -16.31
CA ARG A 68 8.30 19.34 -15.32
C ARG A 68 6.95 19.50 -14.64
N LYS A 69 5.93 18.84 -15.17
CA LYS A 69 4.60 18.83 -14.54
C LYS A 69 4.63 17.90 -13.33
N THR A 70 4.48 18.49 -12.15
CA THR A 70 4.22 17.78 -10.91
C THR A 70 2.89 17.05 -11.06
N VAL A 71 2.87 15.74 -10.78
CA VAL A 71 1.64 14.94 -10.84
C VAL A 71 1.05 14.75 -9.45
N ASN A 72 -0.27 14.86 -9.35
CA ASN A 72 -1.02 14.53 -8.14
C ASN A 72 -1.06 13.00 -7.95
N PHE A 73 -0.01 12.44 -7.37
CA PHE A 73 0.11 11.00 -7.12
C PHE A 73 -0.79 10.52 -5.95
N PHE A 74 -0.93 11.33 -4.91
CA PHE A 74 -1.66 10.97 -3.69
C PHE A 74 -3.13 11.40 -3.75
N ARG A 75 -4.03 10.47 -4.11
CA ARG A 75 -5.48 10.76 -4.23
C ARG A 75 -6.21 10.73 -2.87
N LYS A 76 -6.56 9.55 -2.36
CA LYS A 76 -7.35 9.36 -1.12
C LYS A 76 -6.67 8.50 -0.04
N GLY A 77 -5.94 7.46 -0.41
CA GLY A 77 -5.20 6.62 0.56
C GLY A 77 -6.09 5.80 1.51
N VAL A 78 -7.27 5.37 1.05
CA VAL A 78 -8.26 4.66 1.88
C VAL A 78 -8.66 3.33 1.25
N ILE A 79 -9.02 2.37 2.09
CA ILE A 79 -9.64 1.09 1.70
C ILE A 79 -11.14 1.33 1.44
N GLY A 80 -11.72 0.62 0.47
CA GLY A 80 -13.17 0.61 0.23
C GLY A 80 -13.72 1.77 -0.60
N ASP A 81 -12.89 2.64 -1.19
CA ASP A 81 -13.39 3.72 -2.07
C ASP A 81 -14.16 3.17 -3.28
N GLY A 82 -13.79 1.97 -3.76
CA GLY A 82 -14.49 1.29 -4.86
C GLY A 82 -15.94 0.93 -4.52
N GLU A 83 -16.23 0.57 -3.28
CA GLU A 83 -17.60 0.24 -2.84
C GLU A 83 -18.53 1.46 -2.92
N LYS A 84 -17.96 2.66 -2.78
CA LYS A 84 -18.69 3.92 -2.83
C LYS A 84 -18.88 4.44 -4.25
N THR A 85 -18.02 4.04 -5.20
CA THR A 85 -18.02 4.57 -6.56
C THR A 85 -18.62 3.62 -7.59
N LEU A 86 -18.62 2.31 -7.33
CA LEU A 86 -19.10 1.28 -8.26
C LEU A 86 -20.56 0.92 -7.97
N SER A 87 -21.34 0.69 -9.02
CA SER A 87 -22.69 0.13 -8.88
C SER A 87 -22.62 -1.33 -8.39
N ALA A 88 -23.73 -1.83 -7.81
CA ALA A 88 -23.82 -3.22 -7.35
C ALA A 88 -23.47 -4.22 -8.47
N GLU A 89 -23.96 -4.00 -9.68
CA GLU A 89 -23.67 -4.83 -10.86
C GLU A 89 -22.17 -4.80 -11.22
N GLN A 90 -21.53 -3.63 -11.19
CA GLN A 90 -20.10 -3.50 -11.46
C GLN A 90 -19.26 -4.22 -10.41
N GLN A 91 -19.63 -4.10 -9.13
CA GLN A 91 -18.97 -4.79 -8.03
C GLN A 91 -19.08 -6.30 -8.17
N GLU A 92 -20.28 -6.81 -8.45
CA GLU A 92 -20.51 -8.25 -8.64
C GLU A 92 -19.71 -8.78 -9.83
N ARG A 93 -19.75 -8.09 -10.97
CA ARG A 93 -18.97 -8.45 -12.15
C ARG A 93 -17.47 -8.51 -11.84
N LEU A 94 -16.93 -7.53 -11.12
CA LEU A 94 -15.52 -7.51 -10.73
C LEU A 94 -15.18 -8.66 -9.77
N LYS A 95 -16.01 -8.91 -8.76
CA LYS A 95 -15.83 -10.03 -7.82
C LYS A 95 -15.80 -11.37 -8.55
N ASN A 96 -16.73 -11.59 -9.48
CA ASN A 96 -16.79 -12.83 -10.27
C ASN A 96 -15.56 -13.00 -11.19
N MET A 97 -15.11 -11.92 -11.83
CA MET A 97 -13.88 -11.97 -12.63
C MET A 97 -12.64 -12.23 -11.77
N ALA A 98 -12.53 -11.59 -10.61
CA ALA A 98 -11.41 -11.80 -9.68
C ALA A 98 -11.35 -13.25 -9.20
N LYS A 99 -12.48 -13.82 -8.76
CA LYS A 99 -12.57 -15.24 -8.36
C LYS A 99 -12.10 -16.18 -9.45
N LYS A 100 -12.59 -16.01 -10.68
CA LYS A 100 -12.21 -16.86 -11.82
C LYS A 100 -10.73 -16.71 -12.22
N LYS A 101 -10.17 -15.51 -12.10
CA LYS A 101 -8.78 -15.25 -12.52
C LYS A 101 -7.75 -15.66 -11.47
N LEU A 102 -8.13 -15.61 -10.19
CA LEU A 102 -7.27 -15.95 -9.06
C LEU A 102 -7.52 -17.36 -8.53
N GLU A 103 -8.42 -18.12 -9.15
CA GLU A 103 -8.72 -19.51 -8.80
C GLU A 103 -7.44 -20.35 -8.76
N GLY A 104 -7.26 -21.13 -7.68
CA GLY A 104 -6.07 -21.95 -7.46
C GLY A 104 -4.83 -21.18 -7.01
N SER A 105 -4.92 -19.85 -6.80
CA SER A 105 -3.85 -19.06 -6.21
C SER A 105 -4.06 -18.82 -4.72
N ALA A 106 -2.97 -18.80 -3.96
CA ALA A 106 -3.00 -18.47 -2.52
C ALA A 106 -3.50 -17.04 -2.23
N VAL A 107 -3.51 -16.15 -3.24
CA VAL A 107 -4.00 -14.77 -3.12
C VAL A 107 -5.52 -14.73 -3.00
N LEU A 108 -6.23 -15.66 -3.66
CA LEU A 108 -7.68 -15.71 -3.57
C LEU A 108 -8.14 -16.01 -2.14
N ASP A 109 -7.51 -16.98 -1.48
CA ASP A 109 -7.81 -17.35 -0.09
C ASP A 109 -7.60 -16.18 0.88
N GLU A 110 -6.60 -15.33 0.62
CA GLU A 110 -6.35 -14.13 1.43
C GLU A 110 -7.43 -13.06 1.20
N TRP A 111 -7.93 -12.92 -0.03
CA TRP A 111 -8.96 -11.95 -0.40
C TRP A 111 -10.39 -12.37 -0.02
N THR A 112 -10.65 -13.67 0.13
CA THR A 112 -11.98 -14.20 0.48
C THR A 112 -12.13 -14.56 1.96
N LYS A 113 -11.07 -14.45 2.75
CA LYS A 113 -11.15 -14.55 4.22
C LYS A 113 -11.78 -13.26 4.77
N GLU A 114 -13.10 -13.30 4.95
CA GLU A 114 -13.84 -12.38 5.82
C GLU A 114 -13.66 -12.77 7.30
#